data_AF-A0A2J6XDT4-F1
#
_entry.id   AF-A0A2J6XDT4-F1
#
_cell.length_a   1.000
_cell.length_b   1.000
_cell.length_c   1.000
_cell.angle_alpha   90.00
_cell.angle_beta   90.00
_cell.angle_gamma   90.00
#
_symmetry.space_group_name_H-M   'P 1'
#
loop_
_entity.id
_entity.type
_entity.pdbx_description
1 polymer ?
#
loop_
_entity_poly.entity_id
_entity_poly.type
_entity_poly.pdbx_seq_one_letter_code
_entity_poly.pdbx_strand_id
1 'polypeptide(L)'
;MTDLLGALGQAWVRVLIFPGGLSAFLLSLLVAYISGCRQVERLYAVTLLDVLPPLCAITLLPLVTAPSFPYGLDLPTALVLLLWPVVRRFATTPLDPPRLIEGYVPLLSAMLALISATATFDLGGLLRWPTALPYQIALSIGTITWLAALPYLLPPPTDLALATSRLGLILIGSLPISTALNVYTEIGSTLPWLITAMSSATAIASTIAFGSAPASVRYVLAGSAFITAGWILGVGQ
;
A
#
# COMPACT_ATOMS: atom_id res chain seq x y z
N MET A 1 8.97 14.27 -15.96
CA MET A 1 7.58 13.94 -16.36
C MET A 1 7.50 12.96 -17.53
N THR A 2 8.50 12.89 -18.41
CA THR A 2 8.66 11.87 -19.47
C THR A 2 8.92 10.45 -18.94
N ASP A 3 9.51 10.32 -17.74
CA ASP A 3 9.77 9.00 -17.12
C ASP A 3 8.51 8.24 -16.70
N LEU A 4 7.40 8.93 -16.41
CA LEU A 4 6.16 8.30 -15.98
C LEU A 4 5.47 7.57 -17.13
N LEU A 5 5.50 8.13 -18.34
CA LEU A 5 5.01 7.49 -19.57
C LEU A 5 5.91 6.32 -20.00
N GLY A 6 7.22 6.45 -19.82
CA GLY A 6 8.19 5.36 -20.03
C GLY A 6 7.99 4.21 -19.02
N ALA A 7 7.82 4.53 -17.74
CA ALA A 7 7.52 3.58 -16.68
C ALA A 7 6.16 2.91 -16.90
N LEU A 8 5.14 3.65 -17.36
CA LEU A 8 3.84 3.07 -17.73
C LEU A 8 4.00 2.11 -18.91
N GLY A 9 4.72 2.53 -19.97
CA GLY A 9 5.00 1.70 -21.15
C GLY A 9 5.72 0.39 -20.81
N GLN A 10 6.67 0.42 -19.88
CA GLN A 10 7.36 -0.77 -19.39
C GLN A 10 6.55 -1.58 -18.37
N ALA A 11 5.70 -0.92 -17.58
CA ALA A 11 4.77 -1.59 -16.67
C ALA A 11 3.80 -2.49 -17.45
N TRP A 12 3.34 -2.09 -18.64
CA TRP A 12 2.50 -2.93 -19.51
C TRP A 12 3.18 -4.23 -19.94
N VAL A 13 4.44 -4.13 -20.38
CA VAL A 13 5.26 -5.31 -20.70
C VAL A 13 5.40 -6.19 -19.46
N ARG A 14 5.59 -5.60 -18.26
CA ARG A 14 5.67 -6.37 -17.02
C ARG A 14 4.35 -7.00 -16.58
N VAL A 15 3.23 -6.31 -16.76
CA VAL A 15 1.88 -6.81 -16.47
C VAL A 15 1.58 -8.04 -17.34
N LEU A 16 1.98 -8.00 -18.61
CA LEU A 16 1.67 -9.04 -19.60
C LEU A 16 2.71 -10.17 -19.69
N ILE A 17 4.00 -9.88 -19.48
CA ILE A 17 5.11 -10.80 -19.80
C ILE A 17 5.91 -11.20 -18.55
N PHE A 18 5.92 -10.41 -17.48
CA PHE A 18 6.64 -10.78 -16.25
C PHE A 18 5.77 -11.60 -15.30
N PRO A 19 6.34 -12.59 -14.60
CA PRO A 19 5.61 -13.39 -13.61
C PRO A 19 4.96 -12.54 -12.52
N GLY A 20 5.48 -11.35 -12.22
CA GLY A 20 4.92 -10.42 -11.23
C GLY A 20 3.54 -9.87 -11.60
N GLY A 21 3.29 -9.58 -12.89
CA GLY A 21 2.00 -9.04 -13.34
C GLY A 21 0.89 -10.07 -13.33
N LEU A 22 1.16 -11.24 -13.89
CA LEU A 22 0.22 -12.35 -13.94
C LEU A 22 -0.07 -12.88 -12.53
N SER A 23 0.94 -12.97 -11.66
CA SER A 23 0.73 -13.35 -10.25
C SER A 23 -0.06 -12.31 -9.47
N ALA A 24 0.18 -11.00 -9.68
CA ALA A 24 -0.63 -9.95 -9.07
C ALA A 24 -2.10 -10.04 -9.51
N PHE A 25 -2.34 -10.29 -10.79
CA PHE A 25 -3.69 -10.50 -11.31
C PHE A 25 -4.35 -11.75 -10.70
N LEU A 26 -3.67 -12.90 -10.70
CA LEU A 26 -4.18 -14.12 -10.09
C LEU A 26 -4.45 -13.96 -8.59
N LEU A 27 -3.56 -13.28 -7.86
CA LEU A 27 -3.73 -13.03 -6.43
C LEU A 27 -4.93 -12.11 -6.17
N SER A 28 -5.11 -11.08 -7.00
CA SER A 28 -6.28 -10.21 -6.90
C SER A 28 -7.59 -10.95 -7.18
N LEU A 29 -7.57 -11.90 -8.12
CA LEU A 29 -8.71 -12.75 -8.45
C LEU A 29 -9.01 -13.73 -7.31
N LEU A 30 -7.97 -14.30 -6.69
CA LEU A 30 -8.10 -15.13 -5.49
C LEU A 30 -8.67 -14.34 -4.31
N VAL A 31 -8.18 -13.13 -4.06
CA VAL A 31 -8.69 -12.24 -3.01
C VAL A 31 -10.15 -11.87 -3.26
N ALA A 32 -10.51 -11.55 -4.51
CA ALA A 32 -11.89 -11.29 -4.89
C ALA A 32 -12.78 -12.52 -4.66
N TYR A 33 -12.30 -13.71 -5.03
CA TYR A 33 -13.01 -14.98 -4.83
C TYR A 33 -13.25 -15.27 -3.34
N ILE A 34 -12.20 -15.19 -2.51
CA ILE A 34 -12.29 -15.44 -1.06
C ILE A 34 -13.21 -14.41 -0.38
N SER A 35 -13.18 -13.16 -0.85
CA SER A 35 -14.03 -12.09 -0.32
C SER A 35 -15.51 -12.23 -0.72
N GLY A 36 -15.86 -13.26 -1.52
CA GLY A 36 -17.22 -13.48 -1.96
C GLY A 36 -17.69 -12.45 -2.99
N CYS A 37 -16.79 -11.84 -3.75
CA CYS A 37 -17.14 -10.99 -4.89
C CYS A 37 -17.96 -11.83 -5.88
N ARG A 38 -19.29 -11.67 -5.85
CA ARG A 38 -20.22 -12.42 -6.70
C ARG A 38 -20.17 -11.98 -8.17
N GLN A 39 -19.60 -10.82 -8.45
CA GLN A 39 -19.44 -10.28 -9.79
C GLN A 39 -17.96 -10.27 -10.17
N VAL A 40 -17.50 -11.35 -10.79
CA VAL A 40 -16.45 -11.21 -11.80
C VAL A 40 -17.15 -10.61 -13.01
N GLU A 41 -17.36 -9.29 -12.99
CA GLU A 41 -17.97 -8.58 -14.11
C GLU A 41 -17.23 -8.94 -15.40
N ARG A 42 -17.96 -9.09 -16.51
CA ARG A 42 -17.32 -9.20 -17.83
C ARG A 42 -16.36 -8.01 -17.97
N LEU A 43 -15.12 -8.29 -18.35
CA LEU A 43 -14.09 -7.28 -18.60
C LEU A 43 -14.51 -6.40 -19.78
N TYR A 44 -15.28 -5.36 -19.51
CA TYR A 44 -15.59 -4.29 -20.45
C TYR A 44 -14.52 -3.20 -20.31
N ALA A 45 -14.40 -2.33 -21.33
CA ALA A 45 -13.39 -1.28 -21.35
C ALA A 45 -13.40 -0.40 -20.07
N VAL A 46 -14.60 -0.15 -19.52
CA VAL A 46 -14.77 0.66 -18.30
C VAL A 46 -14.18 -0.02 -17.05
N THR A 47 -14.43 -1.32 -16.88
CA THR A 47 -13.94 -2.10 -15.73
C THR A 47 -12.43 -2.37 -15.83
N LEU A 48 -11.92 -2.54 -17.04
CA LEU A 48 -10.48 -2.59 -17.33
C LEU A 48 -9.79 -1.31 -16.85
N LEU A 49 -10.37 -0.15 -17.16
CA LEU A 49 -9.84 1.16 -16.80
C LEU A 49 -9.82 1.39 -15.27
N ASP A 50 -10.59 0.63 -14.49
CA ASP A 50 -10.60 0.68 -13.01
C ASP A 50 -9.62 -0.32 -12.38
N VAL A 51 -9.39 -1.46 -13.03
CA VAL A 51 -8.46 -2.51 -12.57
C VAL A 51 -7.01 -2.23 -12.97
N LEU A 52 -6.79 -1.53 -14.08
CA LEU A 52 -5.46 -1.27 -14.63
C LEU A 52 -4.57 -0.40 -13.73
N PRO A 53 -5.02 0.74 -13.21
CA PRO A 53 -4.19 1.58 -12.34
C PRO A 53 -3.69 0.85 -11.08
N PRO A 54 -4.53 0.15 -10.29
CA PRO A 54 -4.03 -0.58 -9.14
C PRO A 54 -3.14 -1.77 -9.52
N LEU A 55 -3.39 -2.45 -10.64
CA LEU A 55 -2.46 -3.47 -11.16
C LEU A 55 -1.09 -2.87 -11.46
N CYS A 56 -1.04 -1.75 -12.19
CA CYS A 56 0.21 -1.07 -12.51
C CYS A 56 1.00 -0.75 -11.24
N ALA A 57 0.34 -0.20 -10.22
CA ALA A 57 0.95 0.08 -8.93
C ALA A 57 1.55 -1.19 -8.29
N ILE A 58 0.79 -2.30 -8.26
CA ILE A 58 1.28 -3.56 -7.68
C ILE A 58 2.49 -4.12 -8.46
N THR A 59 2.47 -4.06 -9.79
CA THR A 59 3.57 -4.59 -10.61
C THR A 59 4.87 -3.79 -10.52
N LEU A 60 4.77 -2.55 -10.06
CA LEU A 60 5.89 -1.65 -9.84
C LEU A 60 6.34 -1.60 -8.37
N LEU A 61 5.69 -2.35 -7.47
CA LEU A 61 6.11 -2.41 -6.07
C LEU A 61 7.51 -3.00 -5.97
N PRO A 62 8.41 -2.36 -5.19
CA PRO A 62 9.71 -2.93 -4.89
C PRO A 62 9.52 -4.07 -3.89
N LEU A 63 9.37 -5.29 -4.38
CA LEU A 63 9.36 -6.50 -3.55
C LEU A 63 10.80 -6.99 -3.34
N VAL A 64 11.12 -7.47 -2.14
CA VAL A 64 12.46 -7.94 -1.76
C VAL A 64 12.97 -9.06 -2.69
N THR A 65 12.07 -9.87 -3.24
CA THR A 65 12.38 -10.97 -4.17
C THR A 65 12.36 -10.58 -5.65
N ALA A 66 11.93 -9.37 -5.98
CA ALA A 66 11.81 -8.93 -7.36
C ALA A 66 13.14 -8.37 -7.89
N PRO A 67 13.48 -8.62 -9.16
CA PRO A 67 14.67 -8.01 -9.77
C PRO A 67 14.58 -6.49 -9.73
N SER A 68 15.70 -5.86 -9.40
CA SER A 68 15.85 -4.41 -9.32
C SER A 68 15.38 -3.75 -10.62
N PHE A 69 14.57 -2.70 -10.47
CA PHE A 69 13.97 -1.98 -11.58
C PHE A 69 14.41 -0.52 -11.51
N PRO A 70 14.88 0.08 -12.63
CA PRO A 70 15.48 1.42 -12.61
C PRO A 70 14.47 2.53 -12.32
N TYR A 71 13.16 2.26 -12.45
CA TYR A 71 12.11 3.23 -12.17
C TYR A 71 11.37 2.86 -10.87
N GLY A 72 11.64 3.60 -9.79
CA GLY A 72 10.87 3.52 -8.55
C GLY A 72 9.52 4.19 -8.70
N LEU A 73 8.51 3.66 -8.00
CA LEU A 73 7.18 4.29 -7.92
C LEU A 73 7.13 5.10 -6.62
N ASP A 74 6.79 6.38 -6.71
CA ASP A 74 6.61 7.21 -5.52
C ASP A 74 5.35 6.81 -4.75
N LEU A 75 5.39 6.86 -3.41
CA LEU A 75 4.27 6.57 -2.52
C LEU A 75 3.02 7.41 -2.81
N PRO A 76 3.09 8.74 -3.03
CA PRO A 76 1.92 9.52 -3.47
C PRO A 76 1.33 8.99 -4.78
N THR A 77 2.17 8.68 -5.76
CA THR A 77 1.75 8.18 -7.09
C THR A 77 1.11 6.80 -6.96
N ALA A 78 1.69 5.92 -6.15
CA ALA A 78 1.12 4.61 -5.83
C ALA A 78 -0.25 4.74 -5.18
N LEU A 79 -0.41 5.66 -4.23
CA LEU A 79 -1.67 5.90 -3.54
C LEU A 79 -2.75 6.44 -4.50
N VAL A 80 -2.41 7.34 -5.42
CA VAL A 80 -3.33 7.82 -6.47
C VAL A 80 -3.78 6.67 -7.38
N LEU A 81 -2.85 5.83 -7.84
CA LEU A 81 -3.16 4.69 -8.71
C LEU A 81 -4.02 3.64 -7.99
N LEU A 82 -3.75 3.38 -6.71
CA LEU A 82 -4.51 2.42 -5.90
C LEU A 82 -5.89 2.96 -5.54
N LEU A 83 -6.04 4.25 -5.27
CA LEU A 83 -7.33 4.86 -4.93
C LEU A 83 -8.17 5.25 -6.15
N TRP A 84 -7.62 5.18 -7.36
CA TRP A 84 -8.31 5.47 -8.62
C TRP A 84 -9.74 4.89 -8.74
N PRO A 85 -9.99 3.58 -8.53
CA PRO A 85 -11.34 3.04 -8.65
C PRO A 85 -12.32 3.67 -7.64
N VAL A 86 -11.83 4.12 -6.49
CA VAL A 86 -12.65 4.81 -5.49
C VAL A 86 -12.95 6.23 -5.94
N VAL A 87 -11.94 6.95 -6.45
CA VAL A 87 -12.09 8.31 -7.01
C VAL A 87 -13.09 8.33 -8.15
N ARG A 88 -13.03 7.37 -9.08
CA ARG A 88 -13.99 7.30 -10.18
C ARG A 88 -15.42 7.07 -9.68
N ARG A 89 -15.62 6.22 -8.67
CA ARG A 89 -16.94 6.00 -8.07
C ARG A 89 -17.50 7.25 -7.40
N PHE A 90 -16.65 8.06 -6.76
CA PHE A 90 -17.09 9.35 -6.21
C PHE A 90 -17.52 10.33 -7.30
N ALA A 91 -16.88 10.30 -8.47
CA ALA A 91 -17.27 11.15 -9.59
C ALA A 91 -18.67 10.80 -10.14
N THR A 92 -19.09 9.54 -10.02
CA THR A 92 -20.41 9.08 -10.47
C THR A 92 -21.47 9.14 -9.38
N THR A 93 -21.07 9.01 -8.11
CA THR A 93 -21.98 8.97 -6.95
C THR A 93 -21.43 9.88 -5.84
N PRO A 94 -21.97 11.09 -5.67
CA PRO A 94 -21.48 12.01 -4.65
C PRO A 94 -21.72 11.42 -3.26
N LEU A 95 -20.66 11.37 -2.45
CA LEU A 95 -20.70 10.95 -1.06
C LEU A 95 -20.48 12.17 -0.15
N ASP A 96 -20.98 12.06 1.09
CA ASP A 96 -20.87 13.12 2.08
C ASP A 96 -19.39 13.49 2.34
N PRO A 97 -18.97 14.74 2.10
CA PRO A 97 -17.61 15.22 2.33
C PRO A 97 -17.02 14.93 3.73
N PRO A 98 -17.76 15.05 4.85
CA PRO A 98 -17.18 14.77 6.16
C PRO A 98 -16.78 13.30 6.34
N ARG A 99 -17.57 12.36 5.81
CA ARG A 99 -17.26 10.92 5.89
C ARG A 99 -16.04 10.53 5.08
N LEU A 100 -15.81 11.22 3.96
CA LEU A 100 -14.58 11.10 3.18
C LEU A 100 -13.36 11.51 4.00
N ILE A 101 -13.39 12.70 4.58
CA ILE A 101 -12.25 13.25 5.35
C ILE A 101 -11.90 12.32 6.53
N GLU A 102 -12.89 11.87 7.29
CA GLU A 102 -12.69 10.94 8.41
C GLU A 102 -12.05 9.60 7.99
N GLY A 103 -12.33 9.13 6.78
CA GLY A 103 -11.73 7.92 6.22
C GLY A 103 -10.27 8.12 5.81
N TYR A 104 -9.96 9.24 5.13
CA TYR A 104 -8.65 9.46 4.52
C TYR A 104 -7.62 10.11 5.45
N VAL A 105 -8.03 10.84 6.49
CA VAL A 105 -7.10 11.49 7.44
C VAL A 105 -6.07 10.51 8.03
N PRO A 106 -6.45 9.33 8.54
CA PRO A 106 -5.47 8.35 9.05
C PRO A 106 -4.49 7.84 7.99
N LEU A 107 -4.94 7.70 6.74
CA LEU A 107 -4.08 7.25 5.65
C LEU A 107 -3.08 8.35 5.24
N LEU A 108 -3.54 9.60 5.17
CA LEU A 108 -2.68 10.74 4.85
C LEU A 108 -1.66 11.00 5.95
N SER A 109 -2.04 10.90 7.23
CA SER A 109 -1.08 11.03 8.33
C SER A 109 -0.08 9.89 8.37
N ALA A 110 -0.51 8.65 8.08
CA ALA A 110 0.39 7.52 7.92
C ALA A 110 1.38 7.75 6.77
N MET A 111 0.91 8.21 5.61
CA MET A 111 1.75 8.55 4.47
C MET A 111 2.82 9.58 4.82
N LEU A 112 2.45 10.65 5.52
CA LEU A 112 3.39 11.67 6.00
C LEU A 112 4.43 11.10 6.96
N ALA A 113 4.02 10.24 7.89
CA ALA A 113 4.94 9.55 8.82
C ALA A 113 5.94 8.65 8.08
N LEU A 114 5.48 7.92 7.05
CA LEU A 114 6.34 7.05 6.25
C LEU A 114 7.36 7.84 5.41
N ILE A 115 6.93 8.92 4.77
CA ILE A 115 7.80 9.79 3.96
C ILE A 115 8.83 10.49 4.85
N SER A 116 8.40 11.04 5.98
CA SER A 116 9.32 11.69 6.92
C SER A 116 10.33 10.70 7.50
N ALA A 117 9.92 9.48 7.84
CA ALA A 117 10.81 8.46 8.37
C ALA A 117 11.89 7.99 7.38
N THR A 118 11.61 8.02 6.08
CA THR A 118 12.55 7.59 5.02
C THR A 118 13.26 8.75 4.33
N ALA A 119 12.84 9.99 4.59
CA ALA A 119 13.28 11.21 3.89
C ALA A 119 13.15 11.14 2.36
N THR A 120 12.29 10.25 1.84
CA THR A 120 12.10 10.02 0.41
C THR A 120 10.64 9.76 0.10
N PHE A 121 10.19 10.14 -1.10
CA PHE A 121 8.87 9.77 -1.59
C PHE A 121 8.83 8.40 -2.26
N ASP A 122 9.98 7.84 -2.63
CA ASP A 122 10.08 6.55 -3.33
C ASP A 122 9.64 5.39 -2.43
N LEU A 123 8.82 4.47 -2.96
CA LEU A 123 8.48 3.22 -2.29
C LEU A 123 9.73 2.38 -1.99
N GLY A 124 10.79 2.50 -2.80
CA GLY A 124 12.09 1.88 -2.52
C GLY A 124 12.72 2.36 -1.21
N GLY A 125 12.38 3.57 -0.74
CA GLY A 125 12.78 4.09 0.57
C GLY A 125 12.19 3.30 1.73
N LEU A 126 10.98 2.76 1.58
CA LEU A 126 10.33 1.91 2.60
C LEU A 126 11.04 0.57 2.77
N LEU A 127 11.89 0.18 1.81
CA LEU A 127 12.76 -0.98 1.92
C LEU A 127 14.08 -0.71 2.69
N ARG A 128 14.28 0.50 3.21
CA ARG A 128 15.47 0.87 3.96
C ARG A 128 15.12 1.08 5.43
N TRP A 129 15.68 0.23 6.30
CA TRP A 129 15.52 0.40 7.73
C TRP A 129 16.41 1.54 8.23
N PRO A 130 15.86 2.60 8.85
CA PRO A 130 16.66 3.71 9.33
C PRO A 130 17.50 3.30 10.55
N THR A 131 18.71 3.86 10.66
CA THR A 131 19.63 3.56 11.79
C THR A 131 19.26 4.31 13.07
N ALA A 132 18.74 5.53 12.94
CA ALA A 132 18.39 6.38 14.05
C ALA A 132 17.01 6.02 14.63
N LEU A 133 16.96 5.82 15.95
CA LEU A 133 15.78 5.43 16.71
C LEU A 133 14.52 6.30 16.46
N PRO A 134 14.58 7.64 16.37
CA PRO A 134 13.37 8.44 16.10
C PRO A 134 12.73 8.12 14.74
N TYR A 135 13.55 7.84 13.72
CA TYR A 135 13.09 7.46 12.39
C TYR A 135 12.51 6.04 12.38
N GLN A 136 13.06 5.11 13.17
CA GLN A 136 12.49 3.77 13.36
C GLN A 136 11.10 3.82 14.01
N ILE A 137 10.94 4.67 15.03
CA ILE A 137 9.66 4.88 15.70
C ILE A 137 8.63 5.44 14.72
N ALA A 138 8.97 6.47 13.95
CA ALA A 138 8.03 7.04 12.99
C ALA A 138 7.69 6.08 11.85
N LEU A 139 8.65 5.30 11.35
CA LEU A 139 8.39 4.27 10.36
C LEU A 139 7.40 3.23 10.89
N SER A 140 7.60 2.77 12.13
CA SER A 140 6.74 1.80 12.79
C SER A 140 5.33 2.35 13.03
N ILE A 141 5.23 3.56 13.59
CA ILE A 141 3.94 4.23 13.82
C ILE A 141 3.22 4.47 12.50
N GLY A 142 3.90 5.00 11.48
CA GLY A 142 3.33 5.20 10.15
C GLY A 142 2.80 3.91 9.54
N THR A 143 3.55 2.81 9.66
CA THR A 143 3.13 1.49 9.17
C THR A 143 1.90 0.97 9.89
N ILE A 144 1.87 1.09 11.22
CA ILE A 144 0.72 0.67 12.04
C ILE A 144 -0.51 1.52 11.69
N THR A 145 -0.36 2.84 11.62
CA THR A 145 -1.45 3.75 11.26
C THR A 145 -1.97 3.49 9.85
N TRP A 146 -1.08 3.18 8.90
CA TRP A 146 -1.44 2.79 7.55
C TRP A 146 -2.34 1.56 7.54
N LEU A 147 -1.90 0.47 8.18
CA LEU A 147 -2.66 -0.79 8.25
C LEU A 147 -3.96 -0.63 9.03
N ALA A 148 -3.99 0.23 10.06
CA ALA A 148 -5.20 0.53 10.82
C ALA A 148 -6.23 1.35 10.03
N ALA A 149 -5.81 2.09 9.01
CA ALA A 149 -6.71 2.87 8.16
C ALA A 149 -7.43 2.00 7.12
N LEU A 150 -6.79 0.93 6.63
CA LEU A 150 -7.28 0.13 5.49
C LEU A 150 -8.67 -0.49 5.67
N PRO A 151 -9.06 -1.07 6.83
CA PRO A 151 -10.34 -1.75 6.98
C PRO A 151 -11.55 -0.83 6.79
N TYR A 152 -11.39 0.47 7.04
CA TYR A 152 -12.45 1.47 6.96
C TYR A 152 -12.48 2.21 5.64
N LEU A 153 -11.32 2.37 5.01
CA LEU A 153 -11.21 2.94 3.68
C LEU A 153 -11.70 1.97 2.60
N LEU A 154 -11.54 0.67 2.85
CA LEU A 154 -11.87 -0.38 1.90
C LEU A 154 -12.80 -1.39 2.58
N PRO A 155 -14.13 -1.17 2.49
CA PRO A 155 -15.10 -2.21 2.85
C PRO A 155 -14.79 -3.52 2.10
N PRO A 156 -15.37 -4.67 2.53
CA PRO A 156 -15.19 -5.94 1.83
C PRO A 156 -15.38 -5.73 0.32
N PRO A 157 -14.42 -6.15 -0.51
CA PRO A 157 -14.40 -5.76 -1.92
C PRO A 157 -15.66 -6.32 -2.59
N THR A 158 -16.38 -5.46 -3.32
CA THR A 158 -17.51 -5.88 -4.14
C THR A 158 -17.05 -6.37 -5.50
N ASP A 159 -15.97 -5.76 -6.01
CA ASP A 159 -15.49 -5.92 -7.38
C ASP A 159 -13.96 -6.12 -7.42
N LEU A 160 -13.48 -6.67 -8.54
CA LEU A 160 -12.05 -6.97 -8.74
C LEU A 160 -11.16 -5.74 -8.55
N ALA A 161 -11.55 -4.57 -9.07
CA ALA A 161 -10.77 -3.33 -8.98
C ALA A 161 -10.47 -2.93 -7.52
N LEU A 162 -11.48 -3.05 -6.65
CA LEU A 162 -11.33 -2.78 -5.22
C LEU A 162 -10.52 -3.85 -4.52
N ALA A 163 -10.65 -5.12 -4.91
CA ALA A 163 -9.80 -6.20 -4.40
C ALA A 163 -8.32 -5.95 -4.75
N THR A 164 -8.02 -5.55 -5.99
CA THR A 164 -6.65 -5.14 -6.39
C THR A 164 -6.16 -3.93 -5.61
N SER A 165 -6.98 -2.88 -5.46
CA SER A 165 -6.62 -1.69 -4.69
C SER A 165 -6.25 -2.05 -3.24
N ARG A 166 -7.10 -2.87 -2.60
CA ARG A 166 -6.88 -3.36 -1.24
C ARG A 166 -5.61 -4.15 -1.09
N LEU A 167 -5.36 -5.08 -2.01
CA LEU A 167 -4.16 -5.88 -2.05
C LEU A 167 -2.92 -4.98 -2.15
N GLY A 168 -2.91 -4.01 -3.08
CA GLY A 168 -1.78 -3.10 -3.24
C GLY A 168 -1.51 -2.23 -2.01
N LEU A 169 -2.57 -1.74 -1.34
CA LEU A 169 -2.42 -0.97 -0.11
C LEU A 169 -1.90 -1.81 1.06
N ILE A 170 -2.30 -3.09 1.16
CA ILE A 170 -1.74 -4.03 2.14
C ILE A 170 -0.26 -4.29 1.85
N LEU A 171 0.11 -4.50 0.58
CA LEU A 171 1.49 -4.74 0.19
C LEU A 171 2.40 -3.54 0.48
N ILE A 172 1.93 -2.30 0.29
CA ILE A 172 2.70 -1.12 0.71
C ILE A 172 3.00 -1.16 2.21
N GLY A 173 2.00 -1.50 3.02
CA GLY A 173 2.15 -1.63 4.47
C GLY A 173 3.04 -2.81 4.90
N SER A 174 3.23 -3.82 4.05
CA SER A 174 4.14 -4.93 4.35
C SER A 174 5.61 -4.59 4.08
N LEU A 175 5.93 -3.61 3.21
CA LEU A 175 7.32 -3.25 2.88
C LEU A 175 8.15 -2.89 4.13
N PRO A 176 7.72 -1.97 5.01
CA PRO A 176 8.49 -1.65 6.21
C PRO A 176 8.60 -2.86 7.16
N ILE A 177 7.57 -3.71 7.23
CA ILE A 177 7.61 -4.95 8.03
C ILE A 177 8.67 -5.91 7.48
N SER A 178 8.75 -6.08 6.16
CA SER A 178 9.77 -6.92 5.53
C SER A 178 11.18 -6.45 5.90
N THR A 179 11.41 -5.14 5.91
CA THR A 179 12.72 -4.59 6.30
C THR A 179 13.05 -4.78 7.76
N ALA A 180 12.09 -4.52 8.65
CA ALA A 180 12.25 -4.72 10.08
C ALA A 180 12.61 -6.18 10.36
N LEU A 181 11.87 -7.12 9.77
CA LEU A 181 12.17 -8.55 9.87
C LEU A 181 13.57 -8.84 9.35
N ASN A 182 13.94 -8.36 8.16
CA ASN A 182 15.27 -8.60 7.59
C ASN A 182 16.42 -8.07 8.46
N VAL A 183 16.24 -6.96 9.18
CA VAL A 183 17.26 -6.41 10.08
C VAL A 183 17.32 -7.15 11.42
N TYR A 184 16.18 -7.44 12.05
CA TYR A 184 16.15 -8.00 13.41
C TYR A 184 16.24 -9.52 13.46
N THR A 185 15.91 -10.17 12.36
CA THR A 185 16.16 -11.59 12.23
C THR A 185 17.55 -11.74 11.61
N GLU A 186 18.58 -12.01 12.43
CA GLU A 186 19.93 -12.44 12.01
C GLU A 186 19.88 -13.82 11.30
N ILE A 187 18.81 -14.11 10.58
CA ILE A 187 18.58 -15.37 9.92
C ILE A 187 19.27 -15.29 8.55
N GLY A 188 20.60 -15.36 8.58
CA GLY A 188 21.47 -15.42 7.40
C GLY A 188 21.23 -16.62 6.47
N SER A 189 20.17 -17.41 6.69
CA SER A 189 19.80 -18.60 5.92
C SER A 189 18.30 -18.68 5.55
N THR A 190 17.45 -17.74 5.98
CA THR A 190 16.04 -17.78 5.56
C THR A 190 15.91 -17.28 4.14
N LEU A 191 15.28 -18.11 3.33
CA LEU A 191 14.97 -17.78 1.96
C LEU A 191 14.16 -16.45 1.91
N PRO A 192 14.55 -15.46 1.10
CA PRO A 192 13.89 -14.15 1.01
C PRO A 192 12.36 -14.18 0.78
N TRP A 193 11.85 -15.29 0.22
CA TRP A 193 10.42 -15.52 0.07
C TRP A 193 9.69 -15.67 1.42
N LEU A 194 10.35 -16.23 2.45
CA LEU A 194 9.75 -16.42 3.78
C LEU A 194 9.54 -15.08 4.49
N ILE A 195 10.52 -14.17 4.42
CA ILE A 195 10.41 -12.81 4.97
C ILE A 195 9.24 -12.07 4.28
N THR A 196 9.13 -12.21 2.96
CA THR A 196 8.05 -11.62 2.18
C THR A 196 6.68 -12.22 2.56
N ALA A 197 6.61 -13.54 2.76
CA ALA A 197 5.40 -14.22 3.18
C ALA A 197 4.97 -13.83 4.61
N MET A 198 5.91 -13.80 5.56
CA MET A 198 5.65 -13.42 6.94
C MET A 198 5.19 -11.96 7.05
N SER A 199 5.90 -11.03 6.42
CA SER A 199 5.51 -9.61 6.41
C SER A 199 4.13 -9.38 5.78
N SER A 200 3.81 -10.08 4.69
CA SER A 200 2.48 -10.02 4.07
C SER A 200 1.40 -10.62 4.98
N ALA A 201 1.68 -11.75 5.63
CA ALA A 201 0.77 -12.37 6.59
C ALA A 201 0.54 -11.46 7.82
N THR A 202 1.60 -10.82 8.34
CA THR A 202 1.50 -9.84 9.42
C THR A 202 0.66 -8.65 9.00
N ALA A 203 0.90 -8.09 7.81
CA ALA A 203 0.10 -6.97 7.30
C ALA A 203 -1.39 -7.33 7.18
N ILE A 204 -1.70 -8.51 6.63
CA ILE A 204 -3.08 -9.00 6.53
C ILE A 204 -3.68 -9.18 7.93
N ALA A 205 -2.99 -9.88 8.83
CA ALA A 205 -3.46 -10.11 10.20
C ALA A 205 -3.71 -8.79 10.95
N SER A 206 -2.81 -7.81 10.83
CA SER A 206 -2.97 -6.47 11.39
C SER A 206 -4.21 -5.77 10.84
N THR A 207 -4.44 -5.79 9.52
CA THR A 207 -5.65 -5.18 8.95
C THR A 207 -6.93 -5.83 9.46
N ILE A 208 -6.96 -7.16 9.60
CA ILE A 208 -8.11 -7.87 10.16
C ILE A 208 -8.32 -7.47 11.63
N ALA A 209 -7.25 -7.44 12.42
CA ALA A 209 -7.29 -7.06 13.83
C ALA A 209 -7.78 -5.61 14.02
N PHE A 210 -7.36 -4.68 13.16
CA PHE A 210 -7.82 -3.30 13.21
C PHE A 210 -9.26 -3.11 12.69
N GLY A 211 -9.82 -4.08 11.97
CA GLY A 211 -11.22 -4.04 11.52
C GLY A 211 -12.24 -4.04 12.67
N SER A 212 -11.86 -4.51 13.86
CA SER A 212 -12.68 -4.47 15.06
C SER A 212 -12.34 -3.32 16.02
N ALA A 213 -11.37 -2.46 15.67
CA ALA A 213 -10.91 -1.39 16.55
C ALA A 213 -11.93 -0.23 16.62
N PRO A 214 -12.11 0.42 17.78
CA PRO A 214 -12.96 1.60 17.86
C PRO A 214 -12.34 2.79 17.11
N ALA A 215 -13.18 3.70 16.64
CA ALA A 215 -12.73 4.89 15.89
C ALA A 215 -11.71 5.75 16.65
N SER A 216 -11.80 5.80 17.99
CA SER A 216 -10.85 6.51 18.86
C SER A 216 -9.41 6.02 18.68
N VAL A 217 -9.18 4.72 18.56
CA VAL A 217 -7.84 4.15 18.36
C VAL A 217 -7.24 4.63 17.05
N ARG A 218 -8.05 4.74 16.00
CA ARG A 218 -7.60 5.25 14.70
C ARG A 218 -7.19 6.71 14.76
N TYR A 219 -7.97 7.55 15.44
CA TYR A 219 -7.63 8.97 15.58
C TYR A 219 -6.38 9.17 16.45
N VAL A 220 -6.19 8.35 17.49
CA VAL A 220 -4.97 8.36 18.30
C VAL A 220 -3.76 7.96 17.44
N LEU A 221 -3.87 6.90 16.64
CA LEU A 221 -2.82 6.47 15.71
C LEU A 221 -2.54 7.51 14.60
N ALA A 222 -3.59 8.17 14.11
CA ALA A 222 -3.45 9.24 13.13
C ALA A 222 -2.74 10.46 13.72
N GLY A 223 -3.09 10.84 14.94
CA GLY A 223 -2.46 11.92 15.68
C GLY A 223 -1.00 11.60 16.02
N SER A 224 -0.70 10.38 16.46
CA SER A 224 0.68 9.97 16.75
C SER A 224 1.55 9.97 15.49
N ALA A 225 1.03 9.47 14.36
CA ALA A 225 1.72 9.53 13.07
C ALA A 225 1.99 10.98 12.62
N PHE A 226 1.04 11.88 12.83
CA PHE A 226 1.22 13.29 12.49
C PHE A 226 2.29 13.97 13.37
N ILE A 227 2.25 13.71 14.68
CA ILE A 227 3.22 14.24 15.65
C ILE A 227 4.63 13.72 15.34
N THR A 228 4.77 12.43 15.06
CA THR A 228 6.09 11.82 14.75
C THR A 228 6.65 12.36 13.44
N ALA A 229 5.81 12.56 12.43
CA ALA A 229 6.21 13.20 11.18
C ALA A 229 6.71 14.63 11.41
N GLY A 230 5.97 15.43 12.18
CA GLY A 230 6.37 16.79 12.54
C GLY A 230 7.67 16.85 13.34
N TRP A 231 7.85 15.94 14.29
CA TRP A 231 9.07 15.85 15.08
C TRP A 231 10.30 15.55 14.21
N ILE A 232 10.20 14.57 13.31
CA ILE A 232 11.30 14.24 12.39
C ILE A 232 11.66 15.41 11.49
N LEU A 233 10.65 16.06 10.90
CA LEU A 233 10.88 17.22 10.03
C LEU A 233 11.50 18.40 10.77
N GLY A 234 11.21 18.57 12.08
CA GLY A 234 11.81 19.60 12.92
C GLY A 234 13.22 19.28 13.42
N VAL A 235 13.58 18.00 13.57
CA VAL A 235 14.94 17.57 13.98
C VAL A 235 15.93 17.57 12.81
N GLY A 236 15.42 17.54 11.57
CA GLY A 236 16.23 17.63 10.35
C GLY A 236 16.63 19.05 9.93
N GLN A 237 16.23 20.08 10.68
CA GLN A 237 16.66 21.48 10.51
C GLN A 237 17.73 21.83 11.53
#